data_AF-A0A8S0GRF9-F1
#
_entry.id   AF-A0A8S0GRF9-F1
#
_cell.length_a   1.000
_cell.length_b   1.000
_cell.length_c   1.000
_cell.angle_alpha   90.00
_cell.angle_beta   90.00
_cell.angle_gamma   90.00
#
_symmetry.space_group_name_H-M   'P 1'
#
loop_
_entity.id
_entity.type
_entity.pdbx_description
1 polymer ?
#
loop_
_entity_poly.entity_id
_entity_poly.type
_entity_poly.pdbx_seq_one_letter_code
_entity_poly.pdbx_strand_id
1 'polypeptide(L)'
;MPCGSIATVDQVVAHPHTRHRGLLVELDGYRGIGSPVKLSRTPASYRTAPPSLGQDTRAVLQGLGLDESTIAALLASGVVHG
;
A
#
# COMPACT_ATOMS: atom_id res chain seq x y z
N MET A 1 2.72 -37.43 10.78
CA MET A 1 1.71 -36.51 11.35
C MET A 1 2.00 -35.11 10.85
N PRO A 2 1.06 -34.41 10.18
CA PRO A 2 1.26 -33.00 9.83
C PRO A 2 1.11 -32.15 11.11
N CYS A 3 2.21 -31.58 11.60
CA CYS A 3 2.22 -30.64 12.71
C CYS A 3 3.08 -29.42 12.37
N GLY A 4 2.73 -28.26 12.93
CA GLY A 4 3.46 -27.01 12.80
C GLY A 4 3.49 -26.26 14.13
N SER A 5 4.60 -25.57 14.42
CA SER A 5 4.72 -24.78 15.64
C SER A 5 3.83 -23.55 15.60
N ILE A 6 3.27 -23.18 16.76
CA ILE A 6 2.63 -21.86 16.92
C ILE A 6 3.76 -20.83 16.94
N ALA A 7 3.83 -20.01 15.89
CA ALA A 7 4.85 -18.99 15.76
C ALA A 7 4.30 -17.61 16.13
N THR A 8 5.10 -16.79 16.80
CA THR A 8 4.81 -15.38 17.04
C THR A 8 5.07 -14.55 15.77
N VAL A 9 4.58 -13.32 15.75
CA VAL A 9 4.70 -12.45 14.56
C VAL A 9 6.16 -12.18 14.19
N ASP A 10 7.01 -11.91 15.18
CA ASP A 10 8.46 -11.69 14.98
C ASP A 10 9.16 -12.93 14.40
N GLN A 11 8.78 -14.12 14.86
CA GLN A 11 9.30 -15.39 14.34
C GLN A 11 8.89 -15.60 12.88
N VAL A 12 7.63 -15.33 12.53
CA VAL A 12 7.13 -15.46 11.14
C VAL A 12 7.82 -14.46 10.21
N VAL A 13 8.01 -13.22 10.66
CA VAL A 13 8.70 -12.14 9.93
C VAL A 13 10.18 -12.50 9.69
N ALA A 14 10.85 -13.12 10.66
CA ALA A 14 12.23 -13.54 10.54
C ALA A 14 12.42 -14.88 9.80
N HIS A 15 11.35 -15.64 9.58
CA HIS A 15 11.43 -17.01 9.10
C HIS A 15 12.07 -17.11 7.70
N PRO A 16 12.98 -18.08 7.46
CA PRO A 16 13.68 -18.23 6.17
C PRO A 16 12.74 -18.33 4.98
N HIS A 17 11.59 -19.00 5.16
CA HIS A 17 10.58 -19.13 4.11
C HIS A 17 9.95 -17.80 3.72
N THR A 18 9.60 -16.96 4.71
CA THR A 18 9.01 -15.63 4.50
C THR A 18 9.95 -14.73 3.71
N ARG A 19 11.25 -14.79 4.03
CA ARG A 19 12.31 -14.07 3.32
C ARG A 19 12.51 -14.58 1.89
N HIS A 20 12.69 -15.89 1.73
CA HIS A 20 12.91 -16.50 0.42
C HIS A 20 11.73 -16.24 -0.54
N ARG A 21 10.50 -16.21 -0.02
CA ARG A 21 9.31 -15.93 -0.79
C ARG A 21 9.01 -14.44 -0.98
N GLY A 22 9.82 -13.54 -0.46
CA GLY A 22 9.59 -12.09 -0.57
C GLY A 22 8.19 -11.71 -0.08
N LEU A 23 7.81 -12.21 1.10
CA LEU A 23 6.51 -11.92 1.74
C LEU A 23 6.55 -10.64 2.56
N LEU A 24 7.72 -10.04 2.76
CA LEU A 24 7.88 -8.71 3.34
C LEU A 24 8.30 -7.74 2.25
N VAL A 25 7.64 -6.60 2.23
CA VAL A 25 7.89 -5.51 1.28
C VAL A 25 8.31 -4.30 2.08
N GLU A 26 9.37 -3.64 1.62
CA GLU A 26 9.91 -2.42 2.21
C GLU A 26 9.96 -1.33 1.12
N LEU A 27 9.28 -0.21 1.37
CA LEU A 27 9.13 0.92 0.43
C LEU A 27 9.15 2.22 1.23
N ASP A 28 10.10 3.12 0.98
CA ASP A 28 10.11 4.48 1.53
C ASP A 28 9.79 4.56 3.04
N GLY A 29 10.38 3.66 3.85
CA GLY A 29 10.16 3.58 5.30
C GLY A 29 8.89 2.83 5.73
N TYR A 30 8.01 2.44 4.81
CA TYR A 30 6.92 1.50 5.05
C TYR A 30 7.40 0.05 4.96
N ARG A 31 6.95 -0.78 5.90
CA ARG A 31 7.17 -2.23 5.91
C ARG A 31 5.84 -2.95 6.08
N GLY A 32 5.54 -3.85 5.16
CA GLY A 32 4.27 -4.56 5.11
C GLY A 32 4.35 -5.95 4.53
N ILE A 33 3.20 -6.64 4.52
CA ILE A 33 3.06 -7.97 3.94
C ILE A 33 2.83 -7.84 2.44
N GLY A 34 3.68 -8.48 1.65
CA GLY A 34 3.51 -8.60 0.20
C GLY A 34 2.48 -9.66 -0.18
N SER A 35 2.06 -9.65 -1.45
CA SER A 35 1.22 -10.68 -2.04
C SER A 35 1.81 -12.08 -1.82
N PRO A 36 1.04 -13.01 -1.22
CA PRO A 36 1.47 -14.39 -1.00
C PRO A 36 1.44 -15.22 -2.28
N VAL A 37 0.66 -14.80 -3.29
CA VAL A 37 0.52 -15.49 -4.57
C VAL A 37 1.58 -14.98 -5.54
N LYS A 38 2.41 -15.89 -6.07
CA LYS A 38 3.46 -15.57 -7.04
C LYS A 38 3.03 -16.03 -8.43
N LEU A 39 2.57 -15.06 -9.23
CA LEU A 39 2.19 -15.30 -10.63
C LEU A 39 3.42 -15.18 -11.52
N SER A 40 3.59 -16.14 -12.44
CA SER A 40 4.72 -16.16 -13.38
C SER A 40 4.59 -15.10 -14.49
N ARG A 41 3.37 -14.84 -14.98
CA ARG A 41 3.12 -13.88 -16.06
C ARG A 41 2.99 -12.44 -15.57
N THR A 42 2.40 -12.23 -14.39
CA THR A 42 2.09 -10.90 -13.85
C THR A 42 2.49 -10.85 -12.37
N PRO A 43 3.79 -10.90 -12.06
CA PRO A 43 4.26 -10.86 -10.68
C PRO A 43 3.80 -9.57 -9.99
N ALA A 44 3.47 -9.68 -8.70
CA ALA A 44 3.08 -8.52 -7.90
C ALA A 44 4.19 -7.48 -7.89
N SER A 45 3.79 -6.22 -8.01
CA SER A 45 4.68 -5.10 -8.24
C SER A 45 4.29 -3.99 -7.26
N TYR A 46 5.23 -3.57 -6.43
CA TYR A 46 5.02 -2.47 -5.49
C TYR A 46 5.80 -1.27 -5.99
N ARG A 47 5.13 -0.12 -6.12
CA ARG A 47 5.63 1.06 -6.83
C ARG A 47 5.69 2.30 -5.97
N THR A 48 4.73 2.44 -5.07
CA THR A 48 4.63 3.57 -4.15
C THR A 48 4.30 3.04 -2.78
N ALA A 49 4.81 3.70 -1.74
CA ALA A 49 4.31 3.52 -0.39
C ALA A 49 2.81 3.89 -0.31
N PRO A 50 2.09 3.41 0.72
CA PRO A 50 0.72 3.84 0.95
C PRO A 50 0.62 5.37 1.00
N PRO A 51 -0.30 6.00 0.25
CA PRO A 51 -0.41 7.45 0.23
C PRO A 51 -0.87 7.97 1.59
N SER A 52 -0.47 9.19 1.93
CA SER A 52 -1.06 9.88 3.09
C SER A 52 -2.53 10.21 2.83
N LEU A 53 -3.27 10.47 3.92
CA LEU A 53 -4.63 10.99 3.79
C LEU A 53 -4.62 12.26 2.93
N GLY A 54 -5.45 12.29 1.89
CA GLY A 54 -5.60 13.46 1.00
C GLY A 54 -4.56 13.57 -0.14
N GLN A 55 -3.48 12.80 -0.13
CA GLN A 55 -2.33 12.99 -1.04
C GLN A 55 -2.72 13.14 -2.52
N ASP A 56 -3.65 12.31 -2.99
CA ASP A 56 -4.05 12.28 -4.40
C ASP A 56 -5.39 13.01 -4.67
N THR A 57 -5.98 13.65 -3.66
CA THR A 57 -7.30 14.31 -3.76
C THR A 57 -7.37 15.27 -4.94
N ARG A 58 -6.38 16.17 -5.08
CA ARG A 58 -6.37 17.16 -6.16
C ARG A 58 -6.30 16.49 -7.53
N ALA A 59 -5.42 15.49 -7.67
CA ALA A 59 -5.22 14.76 -8.92
C ALA A 59 -6.49 14.02 -9.35
N VAL A 60 -7.21 13.41 -8.40
CA VAL A 60 -8.49 12.74 -8.67
C VAL A 60 -9.56 13.74 -9.11
N LEU A 61 -9.72 14.86 -8.39
CA LEU A 61 -10.74 15.88 -8.75
C LEU A 61 -10.46 16.52 -10.11
N GLN A 62 -9.20 16.79 -10.44
CA GLN A 62 -8.79 17.26 -11.77
C GLN A 62 -9.10 16.20 -12.84
N GLY A 63 -8.84 14.92 -12.56
CA GLY A 63 -9.18 13.80 -13.45
C GLY A 63 -10.69 13.65 -13.70
N LEU A 64 -11.52 14.14 -12.79
CA LEU A 64 -12.98 14.22 -12.94
C LEU A 64 -13.45 15.47 -13.71
N GLY A 65 -12.54 16.34 -14.12
CA GLY A 65 -12.83 17.54 -14.90
C GLY A 65 -13.20 18.77 -14.07
N LEU A 66 -12.98 18.76 -12.76
CA LEU A 66 -13.13 19.96 -11.95
C LEU A 66 -11.97 20.91 -12.23
N ASP A 67 -12.29 22.20 -12.36
CA ASP A 67 -11.30 23.23 -12.52
C ASP A 67 -10.63 23.58 -11.18
N GLU A 68 -9.49 24.26 -11.27
CA GLU A 68 -8.70 24.62 -10.11
C GLU A 68 -9.46 25.53 -9.13
N SER A 69 -10.36 26.37 -9.65
CA SER A 69 -11.17 27.28 -8.84
C SER A 69 -12.19 26.52 -7.97
N THR A 70 -12.87 25.53 -8.54
CA THR A 70 -13.83 24.68 -7.81
C THR A 70 -13.11 23.82 -6.77
N ILE A 71 -11.96 23.24 -7.12
CA ILE A 71 -11.19 22.40 -6.19
C ILE A 71 -10.73 23.21 -4.98
N ALA A 72 -10.22 24.42 -5.19
CA ALA A 72 -9.83 25.31 -4.11
C ALA A 72 -11.02 25.66 -3.19
N ALA A 73 -12.21 25.87 -3.73
CA ALA A 73 -13.42 26.14 -2.96
C ALA A 73 -13.86 24.93 -2.10
N LEU A 74 -13.74 23.70 -2.63
CA LEU A 74 -14.06 22.47 -1.91
C LEU A 74 -13.09 22.20 -0.75
N LEU A 75 -11.81 22.47 -0.94
CA LEU A 75 -10.80 22.39 0.11
C LEU A 75 -11.04 23.46 1.19
N ALA A 76 -11.31 24.70 0.79
CA ALA A 76 -11.56 25.81 1.71
C ALA A 76 -12.84 25.65 2.53
N SER A 77 -13.88 25.03 1.96
CA SER A 77 -15.14 24.73 2.64
C SER A 77 -15.08 23.49 3.53
N GLY A 78 -13.98 22.73 3.51
CA GLY A 78 -13.80 21.51 4.29
C GLY A 78 -14.67 20.33 3.82
N VAL A 79 -15.29 20.44 2.65
CA VAL A 79 -16.07 19.34 2.03
C VAL A 79 -15.13 18.21 1.59
N VAL A 80 -13.90 18.56 1.20
CA VAL A 80 -12.87 17.61 0.78
C VAL A 80 -11.58 17.91 1.55
N HIS A 81 -10.84 16.85 1.91
CA HIS A 81 -9.50 16.93 2.48
C HIS A 81 -8.46 16.50 1.45
N GLY A 82 -7.37 17.27 1.34
CA GLY A 82 -6.26 17.05 0.41
C GLY A 82 -4.94 17.31 1.10
#